data_AF-A0A6M4WPT0-F1
#
_entry.id   AF-A0A6M4WPT0-F1
#
_cell.length_a   1.000
_cell.length_b   1.000
_cell.length_c   1.000
_cell.angle_alpha   90.00
_cell.angle_beta   90.00
_cell.angle_gamma   90.00
#
_symmetry.space_group_name_H-M   'P 1'
#
loop_
_entity.id
_entity.type
_entity.pdbx_description
1 polymer ?
#
loop_
_entity_poly.entity_id
_entity_poly.type
_entity_poly.pdbx_seq_one_letter_code
_entity_poly.pdbx_strand_id
1 'polypeptide(L)'
;MPTAYAVRRQRSPALRFRDLPSPRRDSPPKPGRVEPPQLPHPPRHLALCDVRGDAREGKTIMNATQTGSHTGRSDDLYTGNTAAHDAGRTGDPRTGPSGDPRIGWSATEAPHAPVLRHRRDGILPTVAAALSVRGATLTSTAARADQPPPLHPLVQDFLDTLTSTQRDRFTGRCAEALLISRHLTAADAARSRRAARRPMTNGEARKTLRQAKLTTRRIREDGDPLHGSFAAPCRACTALSAHFGVRIVDPSTAGD
;
A
#
# COMPACT_ATOMS: atom_id res chain seq x y z
N MET A 1 6.89 14.84 78.16
CA MET A 1 7.86 13.90 77.56
C MET A 1 7.51 12.49 78.07
N PRO A 2 7.13 11.55 77.18
CA PRO A 2 6.35 10.37 77.52
C PRO A 2 7.24 9.13 77.78
N THR A 3 6.75 8.13 78.51
CA THR A 3 7.28 6.76 78.39
C THR A 3 6.12 5.78 78.32
N ALA A 4 6.12 5.04 77.22
CA ALA A 4 5.03 4.24 76.70
C ALA A 4 4.90 2.88 77.39
N TYR A 5 3.65 2.44 77.52
CA TYR A 5 3.28 1.05 77.83
C TYR A 5 3.55 0.15 76.62
N ALA A 6 4.30 -0.94 76.81
CA ALA A 6 4.46 -2.00 75.81
C ALA A 6 3.78 -3.28 76.31
N VAL A 7 2.63 -3.60 75.71
CA VAL A 7 1.89 -4.85 75.93
C VAL A 7 2.52 -5.96 75.08
N ARG A 8 3.13 -6.95 75.74
CA ARG A 8 3.61 -8.19 75.12
C ARG A 8 2.40 -9.10 74.83
N ARG A 9 2.07 -9.33 73.55
CA ARG A 9 1.23 -10.45 73.12
C ARG A 9 2.11 -11.57 72.58
N GLN A 10 2.08 -12.71 73.28
CA GLN A 10 2.72 -13.95 72.89
C GLN A 10 1.96 -14.54 71.67
N ARG A 11 2.69 -14.88 70.61
CA ARG A 11 2.18 -15.68 69.48
C ARG A 11 2.55 -17.15 69.72
N SER A 12 1.55 -18.02 69.80
CA SER A 12 1.72 -19.47 69.78
C SER A 12 2.15 -19.94 68.38
N PRO A 13 2.99 -21.00 68.26
CA PRO A 13 3.37 -21.58 66.98
C PRO A 13 2.31 -22.54 66.46
N ALA A 14 1.95 -22.42 65.18
CA ALA A 14 1.12 -23.41 64.49
C ALA A 14 1.97 -24.64 64.12
N LEU A 15 1.41 -25.80 64.46
CA LEU A 15 1.97 -27.13 64.29
C LEU A 15 2.20 -27.49 62.82
N ARG A 16 3.35 -28.12 62.56
CA ARG A 16 3.67 -28.78 61.29
C ARG A 16 2.86 -30.06 61.16
N PHE A 17 2.07 -30.16 60.10
CA PHE A 17 1.39 -31.39 59.71
C PHE A 17 2.33 -32.17 58.79
N ARG A 18 2.95 -33.23 59.31
CA ARG A 18 3.74 -34.21 58.56
C ARG A 18 2.95 -35.52 58.48
N ASP A 19 2.94 -36.08 57.27
CA ASP A 19 2.88 -37.51 56.95
C ASP A 19 1.62 -38.32 57.34
N LEU A 20 0.76 -38.56 56.35
CA LEU A 20 -0.15 -39.72 56.26
C LEU A 20 0.05 -40.39 54.88
N PRO A 21 0.25 -41.73 54.79
CA PRO A 21 0.46 -42.42 53.52
C PRO A 21 -0.83 -43.01 52.91
N SER A 22 -1.00 -42.75 51.60
CA SER A 22 -1.63 -43.56 50.52
C SER A 22 -3.13 -43.91 50.54
N PRO A 23 -3.79 -43.90 49.37
CA PRO A 23 -3.92 -45.18 48.64
C PRO A 23 -3.58 -45.08 47.14
N ARG A 24 -3.06 -46.20 46.62
CA ARG A 24 -2.69 -46.40 45.21
C ARG A 24 -3.94 -46.29 44.32
N ARG A 25 -3.86 -45.44 43.30
CA ARG A 25 -4.81 -45.45 42.18
C ARG A 25 -4.21 -46.30 41.07
N ASP A 26 -4.74 -47.51 40.91
CA ASP A 26 -4.51 -48.28 39.70
C ASP A 26 -5.10 -47.53 38.51
N SER A 27 -4.27 -47.31 37.50
CA SER A 27 -4.66 -46.65 36.26
C SER A 27 -5.36 -47.66 35.35
N PRO A 28 -6.49 -47.31 34.71
CA PRO A 28 -7.10 -48.18 33.71
C PRO A 28 -6.20 -48.32 32.47
N PRO A 29 -6.23 -49.47 31.76
CA PRO A 29 -5.38 -49.69 30.60
C PRO A 29 -5.76 -48.75 29.44
N LYS A 30 -4.73 -48.28 28.73
CA LYS A 30 -4.86 -47.41 27.55
C LYS A 30 -5.58 -48.16 26.42
N PRO A 31 -6.57 -47.56 25.73
CA PRO A 31 -7.09 -48.12 24.50
C PRO A 31 -5.98 -48.11 23.42
N GLY A 32 -5.80 -49.26 22.76
CA GLY A 32 -4.82 -49.46 21.71
C GLY A 32 -5.05 -48.53 20.52
N ARG A 33 -3.95 -48.07 19.93
CA ARG A 33 -3.92 -47.26 18.71
C ARG A 33 -4.29 -48.16 17.52
N VAL A 34 -5.48 -47.98 16.98
CA VAL A 34 -5.84 -48.54 15.66
C VAL A 34 -5.18 -47.67 14.59
N GLU A 35 -4.36 -48.29 13.75
CA GLU A 35 -3.72 -47.65 12.61
C GLU A 35 -4.77 -47.42 11.50
N PRO A 36 -4.96 -46.20 10.99
CA PRO A 36 -5.87 -45.97 9.89
C PRO A 36 -5.29 -46.50 8.57
N PRO A 37 -6.12 -47.04 7.66
CA PRO A 37 -5.65 -47.54 6.37
C PRO A 37 -5.03 -46.41 5.54
N GLN A 38 -3.83 -46.66 5.02
CA GLN A 38 -3.06 -45.76 4.16
C GLN A 38 -3.80 -45.60 2.82
N LEU A 39 -4.40 -44.43 2.59
CA LEU A 39 -4.87 -44.01 1.27
C LEU A 39 -3.65 -43.56 0.42
N PRO A 40 -3.60 -43.90 -0.88
CA PRO A 40 -2.48 -43.53 -1.74
C PRO A 40 -2.38 -42.01 -1.91
N HIS A 41 -1.15 -41.49 -1.81
CA HIS A 41 -0.84 -40.07 -1.91
C HIS A 41 -1.18 -39.48 -3.29
N PRO A 42 -1.84 -38.31 -3.36
CA PRO A 42 -1.98 -37.57 -4.61
C PRO A 42 -0.66 -36.86 -4.99
N PRO A 43 -0.38 -36.66 -6.29
CA PRO A 43 0.81 -35.95 -6.76
C PRO A 43 0.78 -34.47 -6.37
N ARG A 44 1.95 -33.96 -5.99
CA ARG A 44 2.18 -32.56 -5.59
C ARG A 44 2.16 -31.67 -6.82
N HIS A 45 1.05 -30.97 -7.08
CA HIS A 45 1.06 -29.76 -7.91
C HIS A 45 -0.09 -28.81 -7.51
N LEU A 46 0.28 -27.52 -7.35
CA LEU A 46 -0.56 -26.31 -7.35
C LEU A 46 -1.66 -26.20 -6.27
N ALA A 47 -1.31 -25.61 -5.12
CA ALA A 47 -2.27 -24.98 -4.23
C ALA A 47 -2.35 -23.49 -4.53
N LEU A 48 -3.33 -23.16 -5.37
CA LEU A 48 -3.99 -21.87 -5.53
C LEU A 48 -4.56 -21.44 -4.16
N CYS A 49 -4.30 -20.22 -3.70
CA CYS A 49 -5.01 -19.67 -2.53
C CYS A 49 -6.41 -19.24 -2.96
N ASP A 50 -7.41 -20.03 -2.56
CA ASP A 50 -8.84 -19.76 -2.71
C ASP A 50 -9.28 -18.63 -1.76
N VAL A 51 -9.93 -17.60 -2.33
CA VAL A 51 -10.54 -16.49 -1.60
C VAL A 51 -12.00 -16.85 -1.37
N ARG A 52 -12.36 -17.20 -0.13
CA ARG A 52 -13.78 -17.31 0.27
C ARG A 52 -14.40 -15.92 0.34
N GLY A 53 -15.25 -15.62 -0.63
CA GLY A 53 -16.17 -14.49 -0.60
C GLY A 53 -17.44 -14.85 0.18
N ASP A 54 -17.73 -14.09 1.23
CA ASP A 54 -19.07 -14.03 1.82
C ASP A 54 -19.83 -12.89 1.13
N ALA A 55 -20.82 -13.28 0.34
CA ALA A 55 -21.81 -12.40 -0.26
C ALA A 55 -23.12 -12.55 0.50
N ARG A 56 -23.61 -11.47 1.12
CA ARG A 56 -25.04 -11.25 1.40
C ARG A 56 -25.41 -9.77 1.28
N GLU A 57 -26.34 -9.53 0.36
CA GLU A 57 -27.39 -8.48 0.25
C GLU A 57 -27.08 -7.07 0.78
N GLY A 58 -27.28 -6.00 0.01
CA GLY A 58 -28.31 -5.79 -1.00
C GLY A 58 -29.10 -4.55 -0.61
N LYS A 59 -28.74 -3.37 -1.14
CA LYS A 59 -29.66 -2.24 -1.21
C LYS A 59 -29.34 -1.35 -2.41
N THR A 60 -30.23 -1.48 -3.39
CA THR A 60 -30.50 -0.67 -4.56
C THR A 60 -30.28 0.82 -4.36
N ILE A 61 -29.50 1.44 -5.24
CA ILE A 61 -29.68 2.84 -5.66
C ILE A 61 -29.50 2.90 -7.18
N MET A 62 -30.59 3.27 -7.86
CA MET A 62 -30.68 3.51 -9.29
C MET A 62 -29.77 4.66 -9.73
N ASN A 63 -29.13 4.54 -10.89
CA ASN A 63 -28.82 5.70 -11.72
C ASN A 63 -29.13 5.42 -13.20
N ALA A 64 -30.33 5.83 -13.61
CA ALA A 64 -30.62 6.06 -15.01
C ALA A 64 -29.80 7.27 -15.47
N THR A 65 -29.05 7.13 -16.56
CA THR A 65 -28.57 8.28 -17.33
C THR A 65 -29.17 8.17 -18.71
N GLN A 66 -30.21 8.97 -18.93
CA GLN A 66 -30.90 9.14 -20.20
C GLN A 66 -30.01 9.89 -21.19
N THR A 67 -30.04 9.38 -22.41
CA THR A 67 -29.73 10.07 -23.66
C THR A 67 -30.61 11.32 -23.80
N GLY A 68 -30.00 12.47 -24.06
CA GLY A 68 -30.70 13.72 -24.35
C GLY A 68 -29.94 14.53 -25.41
N SER A 69 -30.40 14.41 -26.65
CA SER A 69 -30.04 15.26 -27.78
C SER A 69 -30.66 16.65 -27.62
N HIS A 70 -29.83 17.69 -27.63
CA HIS A 70 -30.30 19.08 -27.63
C HIS A 70 -30.26 19.66 -29.04
N THR A 71 -31.42 19.68 -29.69
CA THR A 71 -31.75 20.60 -30.79
C THR A 71 -32.52 21.77 -30.19
N GLY A 72 -31.98 22.98 -30.29
CA GLY A 72 -32.63 24.22 -29.86
C GLY A 72 -32.23 25.37 -30.79
N ARG A 73 -33.20 25.79 -31.60
CA ARG A 73 -33.18 26.89 -32.56
C ARG A 73 -33.88 28.11 -31.91
N SER A 74 -33.62 29.27 -32.51
CA SER A 74 -34.36 30.55 -32.47
C SER A 74 -33.80 31.57 -31.50
N ASP A 75 -33.74 32.87 -31.79
CA ASP A 75 -33.88 33.73 -33.00
C ASP A 75 -33.61 35.12 -32.39
N ASP A 76 -32.83 36.01 -33.03
CA ASP A 76 -32.94 37.45 -32.76
C ASP A 76 -32.53 38.27 -34.00
N LEU A 77 -33.52 38.99 -34.54
CA LEU A 77 -33.47 40.06 -35.53
C LEU A 77 -32.90 41.34 -34.86
N TYR A 78 -32.45 42.45 -35.48
CA TYR A 78 -32.68 43.11 -36.76
C TYR A 78 -31.67 44.29 -36.91
N THR A 79 -31.65 44.91 -38.10
CA THR A 79 -31.08 46.23 -38.48
C THR A 79 -29.58 46.23 -38.79
N GLY A 80 -29.06 46.50 -39.99
CA GLY A 80 -29.51 47.30 -41.13
C GLY A 80 -28.44 48.36 -41.41
N ASN A 81 -27.92 48.47 -42.65
CA ASN A 81 -27.62 49.72 -43.38
C ASN A 81 -26.59 49.55 -44.53
N THR A 82 -27.09 49.83 -45.74
CA THR A 82 -26.53 50.63 -46.87
C THR A 82 -25.17 50.33 -47.51
N ALA A 83 -25.18 50.54 -48.83
CA ALA A 83 -24.18 50.22 -49.82
C ALA A 83 -23.03 51.24 -49.99
N ALA A 84 -22.03 50.76 -50.72
CA ALA A 84 -21.03 51.44 -51.56
C ALA A 84 -19.84 52.15 -50.86
N HIS A 85 -18.62 51.70 -51.17
CA HIS A 85 -17.62 52.54 -51.84
C HIS A 85 -16.56 51.67 -52.54
N ASP A 86 -16.29 52.09 -53.77
CA ASP A 86 -15.28 51.65 -54.74
C ASP A 86 -13.84 52.03 -54.30
N ALA A 87 -12.85 51.27 -54.83
CA ALA A 87 -11.48 51.67 -55.20
C ALA A 87 -10.44 50.59 -54.81
N GLY A 88 -9.84 49.99 -55.83
CA GLY A 88 -8.96 48.82 -55.71
C GLY A 88 -7.50 49.08 -55.30
N ARG A 89 -6.75 47.97 -55.22
CA ARG A 89 -5.32 47.92 -55.57
C ARG A 89 -4.83 46.47 -55.63
N THR A 90 -4.33 46.12 -56.83
CA THR A 90 -3.06 45.41 -57.10
C THR A 90 -2.70 44.18 -56.25
N GLY A 91 -2.65 43.02 -56.91
CA GLY A 91 -2.38 41.73 -56.32
C GLY A 91 -0.93 41.47 -55.86
N ASP A 92 -0.81 40.32 -55.18
CA ASP A 92 0.39 39.49 -55.07
C ASP A 92 -0.05 38.08 -54.62
N PRO A 93 0.35 36.97 -55.26
CA PRO A 93 -0.07 35.63 -54.89
C PRO A 93 0.87 35.08 -53.81
N ARG A 94 0.45 35.11 -52.54
CA ARG A 94 1.11 34.32 -51.49
C ARG A 94 0.25 33.13 -51.13
N THR A 95 0.49 32.05 -51.86
CA THR A 95 0.09 30.69 -51.51
C THR A 95 0.78 30.29 -50.20
N GLY A 96 0.07 30.43 -49.09
CA GLY A 96 0.43 29.82 -47.82
C GLY A 96 -0.86 29.39 -47.12
N PRO A 97 -1.09 28.08 -46.88
CA PRO A 97 -2.26 27.68 -46.13
C PRO A 97 -2.06 28.08 -44.67
N SER A 98 -2.65 29.22 -44.28
CA SER A 98 -2.90 29.56 -42.88
C SER A 98 -4.06 28.69 -42.36
N GLY A 99 -3.81 27.39 -42.23
CA GLY A 99 -4.69 26.48 -41.51
C GLY A 99 -4.42 26.59 -40.00
N ASP A 100 -5.47 26.47 -39.18
CA ASP A 100 -5.32 26.26 -37.75
C ASP A 100 -4.47 24.99 -37.52
N PRO A 101 -3.30 25.08 -36.86
CA PRO A 101 -2.38 23.94 -36.70
C PRO A 101 -3.00 22.75 -35.97
N ARG A 102 -4.19 22.93 -35.35
CA ARG A 102 -4.92 21.85 -34.67
C ARG A 102 -5.70 20.93 -35.64
N ILE A 103 -5.96 21.37 -36.88
CA ILE A 103 -6.74 20.60 -37.86
C ILE A 103 -6.00 19.32 -38.32
N GLY A 104 -4.67 19.25 -38.19
CA GLY A 104 -3.87 18.05 -38.48
C GLY A 104 -3.88 16.98 -37.37
N TRP A 105 -4.42 17.27 -36.18
CA TRP A 105 -4.45 16.31 -35.07
C TRP A 105 -5.56 15.26 -35.25
N SER A 106 -6.63 15.60 -35.98
CA SER A 106 -7.78 14.72 -36.21
C SER A 106 -7.59 13.77 -37.42
N ALA A 107 -6.35 13.39 -37.74
CA ALA A 107 -6.13 12.39 -38.78
C ALA A 107 -6.75 11.05 -38.32
N THR A 108 -7.69 10.53 -39.12
CA THR A 108 -8.28 9.18 -39.01
C THR A 108 -7.24 8.06 -39.28
N GLU A 109 -5.98 8.42 -39.45
CA GLU A 109 -4.85 7.50 -39.58
C GLU A 109 -4.62 6.84 -38.22
N ALA A 110 -4.99 5.57 -38.09
CA ALA A 110 -4.64 4.79 -36.91
C ALA A 110 -3.11 4.79 -36.78
N PRO A 111 -2.53 5.37 -35.70
CA PRO A 111 -1.08 5.41 -35.56
C PRO A 111 -0.52 3.99 -35.62
N HIS A 112 0.47 3.75 -36.49
CA HIS A 112 1.11 2.44 -36.56
C HIS A 112 1.68 2.10 -35.17
N ALA A 113 1.15 1.04 -34.55
CA ALA A 113 1.67 0.59 -33.27
C ALA A 113 3.15 0.20 -33.46
N PRO A 114 4.09 0.81 -32.71
CA PRO A 114 5.51 0.54 -32.91
C PRO A 114 5.80 -0.94 -32.63
N VAL A 115 6.61 -1.55 -33.49
CA VAL A 115 7.03 -2.95 -33.33
C VAL A 115 7.85 -3.08 -32.04
N LEU A 116 7.34 -3.86 -31.09
CA LEU A 116 8.04 -4.14 -29.82
C LEU A 116 9.28 -4.99 -30.12
N ARG A 117 10.45 -4.36 -30.15
CA ARG A 117 11.73 -5.04 -30.37
C ARG A 117 12.22 -5.82 -29.13
N HIS A 118 11.66 -5.52 -27.95
CA HIS A 118 11.98 -6.15 -26.68
C HIS A 118 10.70 -6.54 -25.93
N ARG A 119 10.77 -7.63 -25.14
CA ARG A 119 9.71 -7.98 -24.17
C ARG A 119 9.62 -6.83 -23.16
N ARG A 120 8.40 -6.47 -22.75
CA ARG A 120 8.14 -5.20 -22.05
C ARG A 120 8.69 -5.17 -20.61
N ASP A 121 9.74 -4.40 -20.41
CA ASP A 121 10.18 -3.90 -19.09
C ASP A 121 9.11 -2.98 -18.47
N GLY A 122 8.24 -2.42 -19.32
CA GLY A 122 7.15 -1.52 -18.94
C GLY A 122 6.07 -2.16 -18.06
N ILE A 123 5.98 -3.50 -18.01
CA ILE A 123 4.97 -4.19 -17.19
C ILE A 123 5.55 -4.56 -15.82
N LEU A 124 6.78 -5.04 -15.75
CA LEU A 124 7.40 -5.50 -14.49
C LEU A 124 7.60 -4.34 -13.53
N PRO A 125 7.14 -4.35 -12.27
CA PRO A 125 7.43 -3.26 -11.34
C PRO A 125 8.93 -3.03 -11.24
N THR A 126 9.37 -1.79 -11.05
CA THR A 126 10.82 -1.47 -11.05
C THR A 126 11.56 -2.05 -9.84
N VAL A 127 10.85 -2.20 -8.71
CA VAL A 127 11.37 -2.67 -7.42
C VAL A 127 10.33 -3.46 -6.64
N ALA A 128 10.81 -4.41 -5.84
CA ALA A 128 10.08 -5.01 -4.73
C ALA A 128 10.75 -4.65 -3.40
N ALA A 129 9.93 -4.51 -2.36
CA ALA A 129 10.38 -4.26 -1.00
C ALA A 129 9.87 -5.34 -0.04
N ALA A 130 10.62 -5.54 1.04
CA ALA A 130 10.23 -6.33 2.19
C ALA A 130 10.46 -5.51 3.47
N LEU A 131 9.44 -5.47 4.33
CA LEU A 131 9.46 -4.82 5.63
C LEU A 131 9.29 -5.89 6.71
N SER A 132 10.29 -6.06 7.55
CA SER A 132 10.25 -6.95 8.71
C SER A 132 10.04 -6.14 9.98
N VAL A 133 8.98 -6.45 10.74
CA VAL A 133 8.64 -5.83 12.03
C VAL A 133 8.35 -6.91 13.06
N ARG A 134 9.16 -6.99 14.13
CA ARG A 134 8.96 -7.94 15.25
C ARG A 134 8.71 -9.40 14.83
N GLY A 135 9.39 -9.86 13.77
CA GLY A 135 9.27 -11.22 13.25
C GLY A 135 8.18 -11.42 12.18
N ALA A 136 7.31 -10.44 11.95
CA ALA A 136 6.39 -10.44 10.81
C ALA A 136 7.05 -9.78 9.60
N THR A 137 6.88 -10.37 8.40
CA THR A 137 7.41 -9.81 7.14
C THR A 137 6.27 -9.49 6.20
N LEU A 138 6.26 -8.25 5.71
CA LEU A 138 5.34 -7.75 4.68
C LEU A 138 6.13 -7.50 3.40
N THR A 139 5.58 -7.88 2.25
CA THR A 139 6.21 -7.66 0.94
C THR A 139 5.27 -6.92 0.00
N SER A 140 5.83 -6.05 -0.84
CA SER A 140 5.08 -5.31 -1.85
C SER A 140 5.96 -4.97 -3.03
N THR A 141 5.35 -4.80 -4.19
CA THR A 141 5.96 -4.15 -5.35
C THR A 141 5.50 -2.70 -5.42
N ALA A 142 6.20 -1.89 -6.21
CA ALA A 142 5.77 -0.52 -6.48
C ALA A 142 4.44 -0.49 -7.23
N ALA A 143 3.55 0.45 -6.88
CA ALA A 143 2.28 0.62 -7.56
C ALA A 143 2.50 1.28 -8.94
N ARG A 144 1.95 0.67 -9.99
CA ARG A 144 1.99 1.21 -11.37
C ARG A 144 0.68 1.83 -11.86
N ALA A 145 -0.42 1.67 -11.12
CA ALA A 145 -1.72 2.24 -11.51
C ALA A 145 -1.64 3.77 -11.57
N ASP A 146 -2.46 4.42 -12.41
CA ASP A 146 -2.50 5.89 -12.54
C ASP A 146 -2.96 6.58 -11.25
N GLN A 147 -3.86 5.93 -10.49
CA GLN A 147 -4.29 6.44 -9.20
C GLN A 147 -3.30 6.05 -8.08
N PRO A 148 -2.81 7.00 -7.26
CA PRO A 148 -1.99 6.66 -6.12
C PRO A 148 -2.82 5.81 -5.14
N PRO A 149 -2.26 4.71 -4.61
CA PRO A 149 -2.94 3.88 -3.63
C PRO A 149 -3.23 4.68 -2.36
N PRO A 150 -4.34 4.39 -1.64
CA PRO A 150 -4.65 5.09 -0.41
C PRO A 150 -3.55 4.83 0.63
N LEU A 151 -2.87 5.89 1.05
CA LEU A 151 -1.84 5.84 2.09
C LEU A 151 -2.45 6.17 3.46
N HIS A 152 -1.81 5.66 4.51
CA HIS A 152 -2.13 6.02 5.88
C HIS A 152 -1.91 7.53 6.08
N PRO A 153 -2.80 8.26 6.80
CA PRO A 153 -2.72 9.72 6.94
C PRO A 153 -1.34 10.22 7.38
N LEU A 154 -0.72 9.61 8.39
CA LEU A 154 0.63 10.00 8.83
C LEU A 154 1.73 9.86 7.76
N VAL A 155 1.59 8.91 6.84
CA VAL A 155 2.52 8.77 5.71
C VAL A 155 2.24 9.84 4.68
N GLN A 156 0.95 10.05 4.35
CA GLN A 156 0.52 11.08 3.42
C GLN A 156 0.97 12.47 3.89
N ASP A 157 0.67 12.84 5.14
CA ASP A 157 1.06 14.10 5.76
C ASP A 157 2.59 14.32 5.67
N PHE A 158 3.37 13.29 5.97
CA PHE A 158 4.84 13.38 5.85
C PHE A 158 5.27 13.64 4.40
N LEU A 159 4.73 12.88 3.44
CA LEU A 159 5.08 13.05 2.02
C LEU A 159 4.69 14.43 1.49
N ASP A 160 3.56 14.97 1.96
CA ASP A 160 3.08 16.31 1.58
C ASP A 160 3.95 17.44 2.15
N THR A 161 4.71 17.19 3.23
CA THR A 161 5.68 18.16 3.76
C THR A 161 7.04 18.15 3.05
N LEU A 162 7.34 17.12 2.24
CA LEU A 162 8.64 17.02 1.57
C LEU A 162 8.84 18.17 0.58
N THR A 163 10.04 18.74 0.53
CA THR A 163 10.39 19.73 -0.49
C THR A 163 10.66 19.05 -1.84
N SER A 164 10.67 19.82 -2.94
CA SER A 164 10.94 19.30 -4.28
C SER A 164 12.27 18.53 -4.39
N THR A 165 13.29 18.90 -3.61
CA THR A 165 14.61 18.23 -3.60
C THR A 165 14.56 16.81 -3.02
N GLN A 166 13.53 16.50 -2.21
CA GLN A 166 13.33 15.19 -1.60
C GLN A 166 12.28 14.35 -2.34
N ARG A 167 11.52 14.94 -3.27
CA ARG A 167 10.50 14.25 -4.05
C ARG A 167 11.08 13.66 -5.33
N ASP A 168 10.61 12.46 -5.66
CA ASP A 168 10.82 11.81 -6.95
C ASP A 168 9.47 11.71 -7.70
N ARG A 169 9.49 11.44 -9.01
CA ARG A 169 8.28 11.30 -9.86
C ARG A 169 7.29 10.26 -9.31
N PHE A 170 7.79 9.25 -8.60
CA PHE A 170 7.02 8.13 -8.08
C PHE A 170 6.77 8.22 -6.57
N THR A 171 6.94 9.41 -5.96
CA THR A 171 6.64 9.64 -4.54
C THR A 171 5.23 9.16 -4.19
N GLY A 172 5.11 8.39 -3.10
CA GLY A 172 3.84 7.81 -2.63
C GLY A 172 3.42 6.51 -3.34
N ARG A 173 4.12 6.09 -4.41
CA ARG A 173 3.85 4.83 -5.13
C ARG A 173 4.92 3.76 -4.91
N CYS A 174 6.03 4.13 -4.26
CA CYS A 174 7.13 3.23 -3.94
C CYS A 174 6.66 2.09 -3.03
N ALA A 175 7.21 0.90 -3.22
CA ALA A 175 6.87 -0.28 -2.43
C ALA A 175 7.08 -0.05 -0.91
N GLU A 176 8.10 0.72 -0.57
CA GLU A 176 8.48 1.11 0.79
C GLU A 176 7.37 1.91 1.48
N ALA A 177 6.85 2.94 0.81
CA ALA A 177 5.77 3.77 1.33
C ALA A 177 4.49 2.95 1.53
N LEU A 178 4.20 2.02 0.62
CA LEU A 178 3.06 1.10 0.74
C LEU A 178 3.19 0.17 1.93
N LEU A 179 4.37 -0.39 2.17
CA LEU A 179 4.61 -1.29 3.30
C LEU A 179 4.49 -0.58 4.63
N ILE A 180 5.11 0.60 4.76
CA ILE A 180 5.01 1.42 5.98
C ILE A 180 3.55 1.82 6.21
N SER A 181 2.87 2.30 5.17
CA SER A 181 1.45 2.67 5.23
C SER A 181 0.57 1.49 5.67
N ARG A 182 0.70 0.32 5.03
CA ARG A 182 -0.08 -0.89 5.36
C ARG A 182 0.16 -1.34 6.80
N HIS A 183 1.41 -1.31 7.25
CA HIS A 183 1.74 -1.66 8.64
C HIS A 183 1.10 -0.69 9.64
N LEU A 184 1.14 0.62 9.36
CA LEU A 184 0.50 1.63 10.21
C LEU A 184 -1.02 1.47 10.22
N THR A 185 -1.66 1.28 9.07
CA THR A 185 -3.10 1.00 8.98
C THR A 185 -3.51 -0.24 9.78
N ALA A 186 -2.73 -1.33 9.67
CA ALA A 186 -3.00 -2.54 10.44
C ALA A 186 -2.82 -2.31 11.96
N ALA A 187 -1.77 -1.57 12.35
CA ALA A 187 -1.53 -1.22 13.73
C ALA A 187 -2.60 -0.28 14.29
N ASP A 188 -3.12 0.63 13.44
CA ASP A 188 -4.18 1.57 13.74
C ASP A 188 -5.50 0.83 14.03
N ALA A 189 -5.86 -0.11 13.16
CA ALA A 189 -7.03 -0.99 13.32
C ALA A 189 -6.93 -1.89 14.56
N ALA A 190 -5.72 -2.26 14.99
CA ALA A 190 -5.49 -3.06 16.18
C ALA A 190 -5.53 -2.26 17.50
N ARG A 191 -5.69 -0.92 17.46
CA ARG A 191 -5.74 -0.09 18.67
C ARG A 191 -7.03 -0.34 19.46
N SER A 192 -6.94 -0.21 20.78
CA SER A 192 -8.11 -0.34 21.67
C SER A 192 -9.20 0.69 21.32
N ARG A 193 -10.48 0.39 21.61
CA ARG A 193 -11.61 1.30 21.33
C ARG A 193 -11.43 2.71 21.89
N ARG A 194 -10.75 2.86 23.04
CA ARG A 194 -10.47 4.18 23.63
C ARG A 194 -9.40 4.93 22.81
N ALA A 195 -8.33 4.25 22.42
CA ALA A 195 -7.25 4.83 21.63
C ALA A 195 -7.71 5.17 20.20
N ALA A 196 -8.52 4.31 19.58
CA ALA A 196 -9.05 4.49 18.22
C ALA A 196 -9.93 5.75 18.05
N ARG A 197 -10.43 6.35 19.15
CA ARG A 197 -11.16 7.62 19.11
C ARG A 197 -10.29 8.81 18.68
N ARG A 198 -8.97 8.68 18.84
CA ARG A 198 -8.01 9.70 18.43
C ARG A 198 -7.21 9.20 17.24
N PRO A 199 -6.91 10.06 16.26
CA PRO A 199 -5.96 9.72 15.20
C PRO A 199 -4.64 9.22 15.79
N MET A 200 -4.01 8.24 15.11
CA MET A 200 -2.70 7.75 15.49
C MET A 200 -1.68 8.89 15.47
N THR A 201 -0.83 8.97 16.49
CA THR A 201 0.23 9.98 16.57
C THR A 201 1.55 9.48 15.98
N ASN A 202 2.44 10.41 15.58
CA ASN A 202 3.80 10.06 15.12
C ASN A 202 4.59 9.23 16.15
N GLY A 203 4.40 9.49 17.45
CA GLY A 203 5.06 8.71 18.52
C GLY A 203 4.58 7.27 18.58
N GLU A 204 3.26 7.05 18.42
CA GLU A 204 2.69 5.71 18.32
C GLU A 204 3.16 4.98 17.06
N ALA A 205 3.22 5.67 15.92
CA ALA A 205 3.72 5.11 14.67
C ALA A 205 5.18 4.65 14.78
N ARG A 206 6.05 5.47 15.39
CA ARG A 206 7.44 5.05 15.69
C ARG A 206 7.50 3.85 16.62
N LYS A 207 6.58 3.76 17.59
CA LYS A 207 6.52 2.62 18.53
C LYS A 207 6.13 1.33 17.81
N THR A 208 5.19 1.37 16.87
CA THR A 208 4.76 0.19 16.11
C THR A 208 5.81 -0.28 15.11
N LEU A 209 6.64 0.65 14.60
CA LEU A 209 7.77 0.37 13.70
C LEU A 209 9.11 0.18 14.43
N ARG A 210 9.11 0.03 15.76
CA ARG A 210 10.35 -0.19 16.52
C ARG A 210 11.11 -1.41 15.99
N GLN A 211 12.40 -1.20 15.74
CA GLN A 211 13.33 -2.20 15.21
C GLN A 211 12.93 -2.75 13.83
N ALA A 212 12.06 -2.05 13.09
CA ALA A 212 11.71 -2.42 11.73
C ALA A 212 12.94 -2.40 10.82
N LYS A 213 13.00 -3.37 9.93
CA LYS A 213 14.03 -3.49 8.89
C LYS A 213 13.35 -3.47 7.53
N LEU A 214 13.85 -2.66 6.62
CA LEU A 214 13.35 -2.53 5.25
C LEU A 214 14.46 -2.90 4.29
N THR A 215 14.14 -3.70 3.28
CA THR A 215 15.05 -4.01 2.18
C THR A 215 14.31 -3.98 0.86
N THR A 216 15.04 -3.69 -0.21
CA THR A 216 14.52 -3.39 -1.54
C THR A 216 15.40 -4.04 -2.58
N ARG A 217 14.78 -4.67 -3.60
CA ARG A 217 15.47 -5.34 -4.70
C ARG A 217 14.94 -4.86 -6.05
N ARG A 218 15.83 -4.79 -7.03
CA ARG A 218 15.46 -4.50 -8.42
C ARG A 218 14.76 -5.70 -9.03
N ILE A 219 13.67 -5.44 -9.75
CA ILE A 219 13.03 -6.42 -10.63
C ILE A 219 13.33 -5.97 -12.06
N ARG A 220 13.94 -6.87 -12.83
CA ARG A 220 14.36 -6.70 -14.23
C ARG A 220 14.02 -7.96 -15.02
N GLU A 221 14.26 -7.96 -16.32
CA GLU A 221 14.02 -9.12 -17.17
C GLU A 221 14.96 -10.27 -16.78
N ASP A 222 14.57 -11.50 -17.15
CA ASP A 222 15.44 -12.66 -16.99
C ASP A 222 16.74 -12.44 -17.79
N GLY A 223 17.88 -12.60 -17.10
CA GLY A 223 19.20 -12.37 -17.68
C GLY A 223 19.79 -10.99 -17.44
N ASP A 224 19.04 -10.03 -16.89
CA ASP A 224 19.62 -8.75 -16.44
C ASP A 224 20.48 -8.99 -15.18
N PRO A 225 21.79 -8.65 -15.20
CA PRO A 225 22.68 -8.85 -14.05
C PRO A 225 22.30 -8.03 -12.82
N LEU A 226 21.52 -6.96 -12.98
CA LEU A 226 21.01 -6.14 -11.88
C LEU A 226 19.73 -6.71 -11.27
N HIS A 227 19.10 -7.73 -11.86
CA HIS A 227 17.93 -8.36 -11.26
C HIS A 227 18.27 -8.90 -9.86
N GLY A 228 17.40 -8.65 -8.88
CA GLY A 228 17.59 -9.12 -7.50
C GLY A 228 18.64 -8.37 -6.69
N SER A 229 19.45 -7.50 -7.31
CA SER A 229 20.39 -6.62 -6.62
C SER A 229 19.68 -5.64 -5.69
N PHE A 230 20.36 -5.23 -4.62
CA PHE A 230 19.82 -4.23 -3.69
C PHE A 230 19.55 -2.90 -4.41
N ALA A 231 18.33 -2.40 -4.28
CA ALA A 231 17.93 -1.09 -4.80
C ALA A 231 17.88 -0.10 -3.64
N ALA A 232 18.68 0.96 -3.67
CA ALA A 232 18.55 2.01 -2.65
C ALA A 232 17.14 2.65 -2.72
N PRO A 233 16.45 2.84 -1.59
CA PRO A 233 15.17 3.54 -1.57
C PRO A 233 15.29 4.95 -2.16
N CYS A 234 14.23 5.45 -2.79
CA CYS A 234 14.26 6.81 -3.32
C CYS A 234 14.42 7.86 -2.22
N ARG A 235 14.71 9.12 -2.60
CA ARG A 235 14.95 10.22 -1.65
C ARG A 235 13.82 10.38 -0.64
N ALA A 236 12.57 10.36 -1.11
CA ALA A 236 11.39 10.46 -0.27
C ALA A 236 11.26 9.28 0.71
N CYS A 237 11.49 8.05 0.24
CA CYS A 237 11.38 6.85 1.07
C CYS A 237 12.54 6.70 2.06
N THR A 238 13.71 7.22 1.72
CA THR A 238 14.85 7.34 2.65
C THR A 238 14.48 8.29 3.80
N ALA A 239 13.95 9.47 3.48
CA ALA A 239 13.48 10.42 4.49
C ALA A 239 12.33 9.86 5.34
N LEU A 240 11.37 9.18 4.70
CA LEU A 240 10.24 8.52 5.37
C LEU A 240 10.71 7.45 6.35
N SER A 241 11.65 6.59 5.92
CA SER A 241 12.22 5.54 6.75
C SER A 241 12.93 6.12 7.97
N ALA A 242 13.72 7.18 7.77
CA ALA A 242 14.38 7.89 8.86
C ALA A 242 13.37 8.52 9.84
N HIS A 243 12.31 9.16 9.33
CA HIS A 243 11.28 9.80 10.15
C HIS A 243 10.57 8.82 11.09
N PHE A 244 10.27 7.62 10.61
CA PHE A 244 9.60 6.57 11.39
C PHE A 244 10.56 5.63 12.14
N GLY A 245 11.88 5.77 11.95
CA GLY A 245 12.88 4.93 12.61
C GLY A 245 13.00 3.53 12.02
N VAL A 246 12.67 3.36 10.74
CA VAL A 246 12.83 2.11 9.99
C VAL A 246 14.26 2.04 9.45
N ARG A 247 14.96 0.94 9.74
CA ARG A 247 16.33 0.74 9.26
C ARG A 247 16.34 0.12 7.87
N ILE A 248 17.04 0.74 6.93
CA ILE A 248 17.29 0.17 5.61
C ILE A 248 18.43 -0.85 5.74
N VAL A 249 18.24 -2.04 5.18
CA VAL A 249 19.20 -3.14 5.21
C VAL A 249 19.53 -3.54 3.78
N ASP A 250 20.81 -3.48 3.44
CA ASP A 250 21.35 -4.12 2.25
C ASP A 250 21.74 -5.56 2.61
N PRO A 251 21.06 -6.58 2.07
CA PRO A 251 21.35 -7.97 2.41
C PRO A 251 22.71 -8.43 1.88
N SER A 252 23.31 -7.71 0.91
CA SER A 252 24.63 -8.04 0.37
C SER A 252 25.78 -7.66 1.32
N THR A 253 25.54 -6.76 2.27
CA THR A 253 26.55 -6.34 3.27
C THR A 253 26.36 -6.99 4.64
N ALA A 254 25.27 -7.75 4.83
CA ALA A 254 24.93 -8.40 6.10
C ALA A 254 25.44 -9.85 6.21
N GLY A 255 26.24 -10.31 5.24
CA GLY A 255 26.73 -11.69 5.11
C GLY A 255 28.18 -11.92 5.53
N ASP A 256 28.86 -10.91 6.06
CA ASP A 256 30.23 -11.02 6.62
C ASP A 256 30.19 -11.02 8.16
#